data_AF-A0A4Q6GTR3-F1
#
_entry.id   AF-A0A4Q6GTR3-F1
#
_cell.length_a   1.000
_cell.length_b   1.000
_cell.length_c   1.000
_cell.angle_alpha   90.00
_cell.angle_beta   90.00
_cell.angle_gamma   90.00
#
_symmetry.space_group_name_H-M   'P 1'
#
loop_
_entity.id
_entity.type
_entity.pdbx_description
1 polymer ?
#
loop_
_entity_poly.entity_id
_entity_poly.type
_entity_poly.pdbx_seq_one_letter_code
_entity_poly.pdbx_strand_id
1 'polypeptide(L)'
;MHIACIAWGSLLWKPAPLKLASGWHPGGPRLPLEFVRDSDDSPEVALVLCESARLQPTYWAYLDAPDLDRARAMLAMREKVTPDRPDWIGSMPAHGGARPDARIAAWLQRMRIDAAVWTALPPKFAGASGRTPSVDEVVARLAGLAGDERRLAEEYLRRTPAHIDTRYRRVIAARLGWHAGRDAHLTQAR
;
A
#
# COMPACT_ATOMS: atom_id res chain seq x y z
N MET A 1 17.43 5.89 -16.15
CA MET A 1 16.49 4.81 -15.84
C MET A 1 15.23 5.44 -15.29
N HIS A 2 14.06 5.16 -15.87
CA HIS A 2 12.78 5.58 -15.33
C HIS A 2 12.32 4.54 -14.30
N ILE A 3 12.31 4.92 -13.03
CA ILE A 3 11.89 4.05 -11.92
C ILE A 3 10.58 4.57 -11.36
N ALA A 4 9.57 3.72 -11.29
CA ALA A 4 8.29 4.03 -10.67
C ALA A 4 8.19 3.47 -9.25
N CYS A 5 7.52 4.18 -8.35
CA CYS A 5 6.97 3.60 -7.12
C CYS A 5 5.50 3.27 -7.36
N ILE A 6 5.06 2.05 -7.05
CA ILE A 6 3.64 1.65 -7.06
C ILE A 6 3.09 1.75 -5.64
N ALA A 7 1.92 2.35 -5.48
CA ALA A 7 1.30 2.63 -4.18
C ALA A 7 -0.22 2.47 -4.17
N TRP A 8 -0.79 2.26 -2.98
CA TRP A 8 -2.22 2.01 -2.76
C TRP A 8 -2.74 2.46 -1.39
N GLY A 9 -1.87 3.01 -0.54
CA GLY A 9 -2.19 3.37 0.85
C GLY A 9 -1.50 4.67 1.26
N SER A 10 -0.91 4.69 2.47
CA SER A 10 -0.38 5.91 3.09
C SER A 10 0.67 6.66 2.27
N LEU A 11 1.42 5.98 1.40
CA LEU A 11 2.33 6.61 0.43
C LEU A 11 1.66 7.71 -0.41
N LEU A 12 0.36 7.57 -0.71
CA LEU A 12 -0.37 8.53 -1.54
C LEU A 12 -0.52 9.91 -0.90
N TRP A 13 -0.58 10.00 0.44
CA TRP A 13 -0.73 11.26 1.17
C TRP A 13 0.43 11.59 2.12
N LYS A 14 1.32 10.63 2.38
CA LYS A 14 2.54 10.78 3.19
C LYS A 14 3.70 10.06 2.49
N PRO A 15 4.22 10.56 1.36
CA PRO A 15 5.30 9.89 0.63
C PRO A 15 6.67 10.04 1.29
N ALA A 16 6.94 11.15 1.98
CA ALA A 16 8.25 11.46 2.55
C ALA A 16 8.77 10.35 3.49
N PRO A 17 10.04 9.92 3.38
CA PRO A 17 11.15 10.57 2.67
C PRO A 17 11.32 10.15 1.20
N LEU A 18 10.35 9.45 0.60
CA LEU A 18 10.39 9.08 -0.81
C LEU A 18 10.42 10.34 -1.69
N LYS A 19 11.48 10.50 -2.49
CA LYS A 19 11.60 11.62 -3.43
C LYS A 19 10.87 11.29 -4.73
N LEU A 20 9.77 11.97 -4.98
CA LEU A 20 8.99 11.82 -6.19
C LEU A 20 9.49 12.77 -7.27
N ALA A 21 9.60 12.28 -8.50
CA ALA A 21 9.87 13.06 -9.72
C ALA A 21 8.58 13.35 -10.51
N SER A 22 7.43 12.90 -10.02
CA SER A 22 6.10 13.21 -10.58
C SER A 22 5.03 13.21 -9.48
N GLY A 23 3.83 13.69 -9.81
CA GLY A 23 2.65 13.39 -9.00
C GLY A 23 2.26 11.90 -9.07
N TRP A 24 1.31 11.50 -8.22
CA TRP A 24 0.71 10.17 -8.30
C TRP A 24 -0.23 10.07 -9.51
N HIS A 25 -0.05 9.04 -10.32
CA HIS A 25 -0.85 8.72 -11.49
C HIS A 25 -1.71 7.48 -11.23
N PRO A 26 -3.00 7.48 -11.59
CA PRO A 26 -3.78 6.25 -11.63
C PRO A 26 -3.26 5.32 -12.74
N GLY A 27 -3.74 4.07 -12.75
CA GLY A 27 -3.42 3.11 -13.81
C GLY A 27 -2.13 2.33 -13.60
N GLY A 28 -1.73 2.14 -12.33
CA GLY A 28 -0.72 1.16 -11.95
C GLY A 28 -1.18 -0.29 -12.23
N PRO A 29 -0.32 -1.29 -12.01
CA PRO A 29 -0.71 -2.69 -12.16
C PRO A 29 -1.83 -3.03 -11.18
N ARG A 30 -2.80 -3.84 -11.60
CA ARG A 30 -3.82 -4.30 -10.65
C ARG A 30 -3.22 -5.38 -9.77
N LEU A 31 -3.26 -5.19 -8.45
CA LEU A 31 -2.62 -6.07 -7.47
C LEU A 31 -3.65 -6.59 -6.45
N PRO A 32 -3.44 -7.79 -5.87
CA PRO A 32 -4.38 -8.38 -4.92
C PRO A 32 -4.19 -7.71 -3.56
N LEU A 33 -5.10 -6.80 -3.21
CA LEU A 33 -4.95 -5.91 -2.06
C LEU A 33 -6.12 -6.07 -1.09
N GLU A 34 -5.83 -6.09 0.22
CA GLU A 34 -6.84 -6.13 1.27
C GLU A 34 -6.37 -5.45 2.56
N PHE A 35 -7.32 -5.01 3.41
CA PHE A 35 -7.07 -4.43 4.73
C PHE A 35 -6.76 -5.51 5.77
N VAL A 36 -5.53 -6.03 5.76
CA VAL A 36 -5.12 -7.22 6.52
C VAL A 36 -3.80 -7.05 7.28
N ARG A 37 -3.35 -5.81 7.48
CA ARG A 37 -2.14 -5.50 8.25
C ARG A 37 -2.43 -4.50 9.35
N ASP A 38 -2.46 -4.93 10.61
CA ASP A 38 -2.38 -3.97 11.71
C ASP A 38 -0.95 -3.41 11.86
N SER A 39 -0.88 -2.17 12.34
CA SER A 39 0.37 -1.49 12.66
C SER A 39 0.73 -1.71 14.13
N ASP A 40 2.03 -1.71 14.43
CA ASP A 40 2.51 -1.66 15.82
C ASP A 40 2.46 -0.23 16.38
N ASP A 41 2.63 0.76 15.50
CA ASP A 41 2.79 2.17 15.84
C ASP A 41 1.49 2.98 15.66
N SER A 42 0.43 2.37 15.11
CA SER A 42 -0.82 3.07 14.82
C SER A 42 -2.06 2.15 14.94
N PRO A 43 -3.25 2.71 15.19
CA PRO A 43 -4.50 1.93 15.30
C PRO A 43 -5.06 1.47 13.94
N GLU A 44 -4.38 1.83 12.85
CA GLU A 44 -4.83 1.60 11.48
C GLU A 44 -4.72 0.13 11.10
N VAL A 45 -5.65 -0.34 10.26
CA VAL A 45 -5.49 -1.56 9.49
C VAL A 45 -5.14 -1.13 8.06
N ALA A 46 -3.92 -1.42 7.63
CA ALA A 46 -3.35 -1.00 6.38
C ALA A 46 -3.70 -1.97 5.23
N LEU A 47 -3.73 -1.40 4.03
CA LEU A 47 -3.89 -2.15 2.79
C LEU A 47 -2.54 -2.76 2.36
N VAL A 48 -2.49 -4.07 2.20
CA VAL A 48 -1.26 -4.80 1.77
C VAL A 48 -1.58 -5.87 0.74
N LEU A 49 -0.52 -6.43 0.14
CA LEU A 49 -0.63 -7.58 -0.75
C LEU A 49 -1.20 -8.80 -0.01
N CYS A 50 -2.25 -9.38 -0.58
CA CYS A 50 -2.94 -10.55 -0.05
C CYS A 50 -3.42 -11.39 -1.24
N GLU A 51 -2.68 -12.44 -1.62
CA GLU A 51 -2.95 -13.18 -2.88
C GLU A 51 -4.35 -13.80 -2.99
N SER A 52 -5.04 -14.04 -1.87
CA SER A 52 -6.43 -14.50 -1.87
C SER A 52 -7.46 -13.39 -2.14
N ALA A 53 -7.03 -12.13 -2.18
CA ALA A 53 -7.88 -10.97 -2.40
C ALA A 53 -8.12 -10.69 -3.89
N ARG A 54 -9.18 -9.94 -4.18
CA ARG A 54 -9.46 -9.47 -5.54
C ARG A 54 -8.41 -8.44 -5.98
N LEU A 55 -8.07 -8.47 -7.27
CA LEU A 55 -7.23 -7.43 -7.86
C LEU A 55 -7.88 -6.06 -7.73
N GLN A 56 -7.12 -5.09 -7.24
CA GLN A 56 -7.50 -3.70 -7.04
C GLN A 56 -6.63 -2.78 -7.90
N PRO A 57 -7.16 -1.62 -8.33
CA PRO A 57 -6.33 -0.61 -8.98
C PRO A 57 -5.25 -0.11 -8.03
N THR A 58 -4.11 0.30 -8.61
CA THR A 58 -3.01 0.95 -7.88
C THR A 58 -2.62 2.24 -8.57
N TYR A 59 -1.81 3.01 -7.87
CA TYR A 59 -1.21 4.24 -8.35
C TYR A 59 0.27 4.06 -8.55
N TRP A 60 0.86 4.99 -9.29
CA TRP A 60 2.30 5.03 -9.47
C TRP A 60 2.82 6.45 -9.60
N ALA A 61 4.07 6.68 -9.25
CA ALA A 61 4.78 7.95 -9.47
C ALA A 61 6.23 7.65 -9.85
N TYR A 62 6.83 8.50 -10.68
CA TYR A 62 8.27 8.43 -10.92
C TYR A 62 9.04 8.82 -9.66
N LEU A 63 10.17 8.15 -9.44
CA LEU A 63 11.10 8.46 -8.36
C LEU A 63 12.25 9.30 -8.87
N ASP A 64 12.68 10.26 -8.04
CA ASP A 64 13.98 10.92 -8.17
C ASP A 64 15.03 10.00 -7.54
N ALA A 65 15.42 8.97 -8.29
CA ALA A 65 16.41 7.97 -7.89
C ALA A 65 17.34 7.68 -9.07
N PRO A 66 18.68 7.68 -8.85
CA PRO A 66 19.64 7.38 -9.91
C PRO A 66 19.61 5.91 -10.36
N ASP A 67 19.23 5.00 -9.46
CA ASP A 67 19.26 3.56 -9.67
C ASP A 67 18.22 2.83 -8.78
N LEU A 68 18.07 1.52 -9.03
CA LEU A 68 17.10 0.68 -8.33
C LEU A 68 17.43 0.50 -6.84
N ASP A 69 18.71 0.45 -6.48
CA ASP A 69 19.14 0.28 -5.09
C ASP A 69 18.75 1.50 -4.25
N ARG A 70 18.95 2.70 -4.80
CA ARG A 70 18.55 3.94 -4.15
C ARG A 70 17.03 4.07 -4.05
N ALA A 71 16.30 3.67 -5.10
CA ALA A 71 14.83 3.63 -5.07
C ALA A 71 14.31 2.69 -3.97
N ARG A 72 14.87 1.48 -3.88
CA ARG A 72 14.55 0.50 -2.84
C ARG A 72 14.89 1.03 -1.44
N ALA A 73 16.06 1.65 -1.27
CA ALA A 73 16.48 2.19 0.00
C ALA A 73 15.59 3.34 0.50
N MET A 74 15.14 4.23 -0.40
CA MET A 74 14.18 5.29 -0.03
C MET A 74 12.84 4.71 0.41
N LEU A 75 12.33 3.69 -0.29
CA LEU A 75 11.09 3.03 0.10
C LEU A 75 11.24 2.24 1.41
N ALA A 76 12.37 1.54 1.61
CA ALA A 76 12.68 0.86 2.86
C ALA A 76 12.69 1.83 4.04
N MET A 77 13.36 2.98 3.89
CA MET A 77 13.38 4.04 4.90
C MET A 77 11.97 4.56 5.19
N ARG A 78 11.15 4.75 4.16
CA ARG A 78 9.76 5.18 4.32
C ARG A 78 8.90 4.19 5.10
N GLU A 79 9.06 2.91 4.80
CA GLU A 79 8.27 1.82 5.40
C GLU A 79 8.89 1.29 6.70
N LYS A 80 9.99 1.89 7.16
CA LYS A 80 10.81 1.44 8.31
C LYS A 80 11.21 -0.04 8.19
N VAL A 81 11.47 -0.51 6.97
CA VAL A 81 11.93 -1.88 6.71
C VAL A 81 13.38 -2.01 7.10
N THR A 82 13.67 -3.00 7.93
CA THR A 82 15.00 -3.31 8.43
C THR A 82 15.83 -4.10 7.40
N PRO A 83 17.17 -4.01 7.43
CA PRO A 83 18.04 -4.68 6.44
C PRO A 83 17.94 -6.21 6.40
N ASP A 84 17.45 -6.85 7.46
CA ASP A 84 17.22 -8.31 7.54
C ASP A 84 15.97 -8.77 6.77
N ARG A 85 15.09 -7.84 6.38
CA ARG A 85 13.87 -8.09 5.59
C ARG A 85 13.86 -7.34 4.26
N PRO A 86 14.90 -7.45 3.42
CA PRO A 86 14.95 -6.72 2.15
C PRO A 86 13.88 -7.20 1.16
N ASP A 87 13.31 -8.39 1.39
CA ASP A 87 12.16 -8.97 0.68
C ASP A 87 10.85 -8.19 0.90
N TRP A 88 10.75 -7.38 1.97
CA TRP A 88 9.58 -6.53 2.24
C TRP A 88 9.54 -5.29 1.35
N ILE A 89 10.60 -5.02 0.60
CA ILE A 89 10.59 -4.07 -0.52
C ILE A 89 10.61 -4.86 -1.82
N GLY A 90 9.51 -4.78 -2.57
CA GLY A 90 9.41 -5.34 -3.89
C GLY A 90 10.19 -4.52 -4.91
N SER A 91 10.73 -5.19 -5.92
CA SER A 91 11.26 -4.54 -7.10
C SER A 91 11.10 -5.40 -8.35
N MET A 92 10.98 -4.71 -9.48
CA MET A 92 11.03 -5.31 -10.80
C MET A 92 11.97 -4.45 -11.66
N PRO A 93 13.10 -4.97 -12.15
CA PRO A 93 13.61 -6.34 -11.98
C PRO A 93 13.79 -6.76 -10.51
N ALA A 94 13.69 -8.08 -10.27
CA ALA A 94 13.86 -8.65 -8.94
C ALA A 94 15.28 -8.39 -8.42
N HIS A 95 15.38 -7.80 -7.23
CA HIS A 95 16.64 -7.44 -6.59
C HIS A 95 16.48 -7.55 -5.06
N GLY A 96 17.56 -7.88 -4.33
CA GLY A 96 17.55 -7.87 -2.86
C GLY A 96 16.51 -8.80 -2.22
N GLY A 97 16.29 -9.99 -2.80
CA GLY A 97 15.30 -10.96 -2.29
C GLY A 97 13.85 -10.66 -2.67
N ALA A 98 13.59 -9.59 -3.43
CA ALA A 98 12.26 -9.31 -3.95
C ALA A 98 11.76 -10.46 -4.85
N ARG A 99 10.51 -10.84 -4.66
CA ARG A 99 9.86 -11.83 -5.52
C ARG A 99 9.34 -11.14 -6.79
N PRO A 100 9.59 -11.70 -7.98
CA PRO A 100 9.04 -11.16 -9.20
C PRO A 100 7.52 -11.29 -9.21
N ASP A 101 6.83 -10.28 -9.74
CA ASP A 101 5.38 -10.28 -9.97
C ASP A 101 5.11 -10.08 -11.47
N ALA A 102 4.50 -11.09 -12.11
CA ALA A 102 4.22 -11.06 -13.54
C ALA A 102 3.26 -9.92 -13.94
N ARG A 103 2.35 -9.51 -13.05
CA ARG A 103 1.41 -8.40 -13.27
C ARG A 103 2.17 -7.07 -13.36
N ILE A 104 3.19 -6.90 -12.53
CA ILE A 104 4.06 -5.72 -12.52
C ILE A 104 4.99 -5.73 -13.73
N ALA A 105 5.59 -6.88 -14.05
CA ALA A 105 6.45 -7.02 -15.23
C ALA A 105 5.69 -6.66 -16.53
N ALA A 106 4.49 -7.22 -16.73
CA ALA A 106 3.65 -6.91 -17.89
C ALA A 106 3.23 -5.43 -17.93
N TRP A 107 2.94 -4.84 -16.76
CA TRP A 107 2.63 -3.41 -16.67
C TRP A 107 3.83 -2.53 -17.05
N LEU A 108 5.03 -2.83 -16.56
CA LEU A 108 6.25 -2.09 -16.92
C LEU A 108 6.52 -2.13 -18.43
N GLN A 109 6.39 -3.31 -19.05
CA GLN A 109 6.54 -3.47 -20.50
C GLN A 109 5.55 -2.59 -21.27
N ARG A 110 4.27 -2.62 -20.89
CA ARG A 110 3.22 -1.82 -21.52
C ARG A 110 3.45 -0.31 -21.34
N MET A 111 3.93 0.10 -20.17
CA MET A 111 4.17 1.51 -19.86
C MET A 111 5.54 2.02 -20.35
N ARG A 112 6.42 1.11 -20.81
CA ARG A 112 7.82 1.41 -21.19
C ARG A 112 8.61 2.09 -20.06
N ILE A 113 8.40 1.60 -18.83
CA ILE A 113 9.13 2.03 -17.63
C ILE A 113 10.19 0.97 -17.32
N ASP A 114 11.40 1.41 -16.96
CA ASP A 114 12.56 0.52 -16.82
C ASP A 114 12.48 -0.35 -15.56
N ALA A 115 11.99 0.21 -14.44
CA ALA A 115 11.79 -0.53 -13.20
C ALA A 115 10.66 0.01 -12.32
N ALA A 116 10.23 -0.80 -11.37
CA ALA A 116 9.37 -0.37 -10.29
C ALA A 116 9.81 -0.89 -8.92
N VAL A 117 9.43 -0.16 -7.88
CA VAL A 117 9.48 -0.58 -6.48
C VAL A 117 8.10 -0.46 -5.84
N TRP A 118 7.80 -1.31 -4.84
CA TRP A 118 6.55 -1.27 -4.09
C TRP A 118 6.72 -1.87 -2.70
N THR A 119 5.79 -1.54 -1.81
CA THR A 119 5.77 -2.09 -0.45
C THR A 119 5.28 -3.54 -0.51
N ALA A 120 6.11 -4.49 -0.09
CA ALA A 120 5.81 -5.93 -0.07
C ALA A 120 5.70 -6.47 1.37
N LEU A 121 5.25 -5.64 2.30
CA LEU A 121 4.97 -6.04 3.67
C LEU A 121 3.90 -7.16 3.70
N PRO A 122 4.12 -8.25 4.43
CA PRO A 122 3.13 -9.32 4.52
C PRO A 122 1.89 -8.86 5.31
N PRO A 123 0.76 -9.58 5.18
CA PRO A 123 -0.31 -9.52 6.17
C PRO A 123 0.24 -9.67 7.59
N LYS A 124 -0.39 -9.01 8.55
CA LYS A 124 -0.03 -9.10 9.97
C LYS A 124 -1.27 -8.78 10.79
N PHE A 125 -1.52 -9.56 11.82
CA PHE A 125 -2.63 -9.26 12.71
C PHE A 125 -2.36 -9.76 14.12
N ALA A 126 -2.67 -8.93 15.12
CA ALA A 126 -2.55 -9.25 16.53
C ALA A 126 -1.15 -9.79 16.90
N GLY A 127 -0.11 -9.13 16.39
CA GLY A 127 1.29 -9.49 16.62
C GLY A 127 1.82 -10.66 15.78
N ALA A 128 0.97 -11.37 15.04
CA ALA A 128 1.39 -12.49 14.20
C ALA A 128 1.67 -12.04 12.75
N SER A 129 2.94 -12.00 12.37
CA SER A 129 3.36 -11.72 10.98
C SER A 129 3.00 -12.88 10.05
N GLY A 130 2.51 -12.57 8.85
CA GLY A 130 2.04 -13.54 7.85
C GLY A 130 0.60 -14.02 8.07
N ARG A 131 -0.03 -13.73 9.22
CA ARG A 131 -1.42 -14.08 9.48
C ARG A 131 -2.34 -13.12 8.73
N THR A 132 -3.25 -13.67 7.94
CA THR A 132 -4.34 -12.92 7.33
C THR A 132 -5.58 -13.05 8.24
N PRO A 133 -6.08 -11.96 8.85
CA PRO A 133 -7.30 -11.98 9.63
C PRO A 133 -8.52 -12.14 8.72
N SER A 134 -9.60 -12.68 9.26
CA SER A 134 -10.93 -12.60 8.67
C SER A 134 -11.48 -11.18 8.71
N VAL A 135 -12.51 -10.92 7.90
CA VAL A 135 -13.19 -9.61 7.90
C VAL A 135 -13.85 -9.31 9.24
N ASP A 136 -14.37 -10.33 9.92
CA ASP A 136 -15.02 -10.18 11.22
C ASP A 136 -14.01 -9.79 12.30
N GLU A 137 -12.81 -10.36 12.29
CA GLU A 137 -11.71 -9.96 13.20
C GLU A 137 -11.29 -8.50 12.96
N VAL A 138 -11.16 -8.08 11.71
CA VAL A 138 -10.83 -6.69 11.38
C VAL A 138 -11.91 -5.73 11.86
N VAL A 139 -13.19 -6.05 11.62
CA VAL A 139 -14.31 -5.23 12.10
C VAL A 139 -14.34 -5.18 13.62
N ALA A 140 -14.15 -6.31 14.31
CA ALA A 140 -14.15 -6.37 15.76
C ALA A 140 -13.03 -5.51 16.37
N ARG A 141 -11.82 -5.57 15.79
CA ARG A 141 -10.70 -4.70 16.19
C ARG A 141 -11.06 -3.24 16.03
N LEU A 142 -11.53 -2.83 14.85
CA LEU A 142 -11.87 -1.43 14.55
C LEU A 142 -13.03 -0.91 15.40
N ALA A 143 -14.03 -1.75 15.68
CA ALA A 143 -15.16 -1.42 16.54
C ALA A 143 -14.76 -1.20 18.00
N GLY A 144 -13.71 -1.90 18.46
CA GLY A 144 -13.17 -1.79 19.82
C GLY A 144 -12.32 -0.54 20.06
N LEU A 145 -11.95 0.21 19.02
CA LEU A 145 -11.21 1.47 19.16
C LEU A 145 -12.11 2.59 19.71
N ALA A 146 -11.53 3.47 20.51
CA ALA A 146 -12.19 4.64 21.08
C ALA A 146 -11.36 5.93 20.89
N GLY A 147 -12.01 7.08 21.08
CA GLY A 147 -11.34 8.39 21.06
C GLY A 147 -10.51 8.63 19.80
N ASP A 148 -9.27 9.09 20.00
CA ASP A 148 -8.35 9.39 18.90
C ASP A 148 -7.94 8.17 18.09
N GLU A 149 -7.86 6.99 18.70
CA GLU A 149 -7.48 5.78 17.97
C GLU A 149 -8.52 5.42 16.91
N ARG A 150 -9.80 5.49 17.30
CA ARG A 150 -10.92 5.28 16.38
C ARG A 150 -10.91 6.30 15.26
N ARG A 151 -10.72 7.58 15.60
CA ARG A 151 -10.69 8.68 14.64
C ARG A 151 -9.57 8.49 13.60
N LEU A 152 -8.37 8.10 14.04
CA LEU A 152 -7.23 7.88 13.15
C LEU A 152 -7.42 6.67 12.23
N ALA A 153 -7.92 5.55 12.77
CA ALA A 153 -8.19 4.35 11.97
C ALA A 153 -9.30 4.60 10.92
N GLU A 154 -10.35 5.32 11.32
CA GLU A 154 -11.41 5.75 10.39
C GLU A 154 -10.85 6.69 9.32
N GLU A 155 -10.06 7.69 9.70
CA GLU A 155 -9.44 8.64 8.79
C GLU A 155 -8.58 7.95 7.72
N TYR A 156 -7.79 6.94 8.08
CA TYR A 156 -7.01 6.15 7.13
C TYR A 156 -7.88 5.47 6.07
N LEU A 157 -8.97 4.82 6.50
CA LEU A 157 -9.93 4.15 5.61
C LEU A 157 -10.69 5.14 4.72
N ARG A 158 -11.02 6.31 5.25
CA ARG A 158 -11.67 7.40 4.49
C ARG A 158 -10.73 8.02 3.46
N ARG A 159 -9.45 8.20 3.78
CA ARG A 159 -8.42 8.74 2.89
C ARG A 159 -8.01 7.78 1.77
N THR A 160 -8.17 6.46 1.98
CA THR A 160 -7.88 5.48 0.94
C THR A 160 -8.77 5.73 -0.29
N PRO A 161 -8.24 5.79 -1.53
CA PRO A 161 -9.04 6.12 -2.71
C PRO A 161 -10.25 5.23 -2.93
N ALA A 162 -11.42 5.82 -3.24
CA ALA A 162 -12.72 5.13 -3.25
C ALA A 162 -12.81 3.91 -4.20
N HIS A 163 -12.08 3.94 -5.31
CA HIS A 163 -12.04 2.84 -6.30
C HIS A 163 -11.14 1.68 -5.90
N ILE A 164 -10.38 1.80 -4.82
CA ILE A 164 -9.81 0.65 -4.11
C ILE A 164 -10.92 0.07 -3.23
N ASP A 165 -11.78 -0.73 -3.87
CA ASP A 165 -13.03 -1.21 -3.30
C ASP A 165 -12.92 -2.70 -2.97
N THR A 166 -12.25 -2.97 -1.85
CA THR A 166 -12.00 -4.33 -1.36
C THR A 166 -13.21 -4.94 -0.68
N ARG A 167 -13.17 -6.26 -0.44
CA ARG A 167 -14.24 -6.93 0.30
C ARG A 167 -14.30 -6.38 1.73
N TYR A 168 -13.17 -6.21 2.40
CA TYR A 168 -13.18 -5.79 3.80
C TYR A 168 -13.66 -4.36 3.91
N ARG A 169 -13.28 -3.49 2.96
CA ARG A 169 -13.77 -2.11 2.92
C ARG A 169 -15.30 -2.03 2.91
N ARG A 170 -15.95 -2.82 2.06
CA ARG A 170 -17.42 -2.85 1.95
C ARG A 170 -18.07 -3.28 3.26
N VAL A 171 -17.51 -4.29 3.92
CA VAL A 171 -18.04 -4.78 5.20
C VAL A 171 -17.80 -3.78 6.33
N ILE A 172 -16.62 -3.16 6.38
CA ILE A 172 -16.30 -2.09 7.34
C ILE A 172 -17.26 -0.90 7.15
N ALA A 173 -17.49 -0.48 5.91
CA ALA A 173 -18.45 0.58 5.60
C ALA A 173 -19.86 0.20 6.05
N ALA A 174 -20.32 -1.01 5.76
CA ALA A 174 -21.66 -1.48 6.14
C ALA A 174 -21.85 -1.60 7.66
N ARG A 175 -20.83 -2.01 8.41
CA ARG A 175 -20.95 -2.28 9.86
C ARG A 175 -20.56 -1.10 10.74
N LEU A 176 -19.64 -0.24 10.30
CA LEU A 176 -19.12 0.88 11.10
C LEU A 176 -19.49 2.26 10.54
N GLY A 177 -20.07 2.34 9.33
CA GLY A 177 -20.37 3.62 8.67
C GLY A 177 -19.14 4.36 8.14
N TRP A 178 -18.00 3.67 8.03
CA TRP A 178 -16.73 4.23 7.60
C TRP A 178 -16.61 4.19 6.08
N HIS A 179 -17.23 5.16 5.41
CA HIS A 179 -17.24 5.28 3.95
C HIS A 179 -16.04 6.07 3.42
N ALA A 180 -15.57 5.72 2.22
CA ALA A 180 -14.57 6.52 1.50
C ALA A 180 -14.95 8.01 1.48
N GLY A 181 -13.96 8.90 1.66
CA GLY A 181 -14.15 10.32 1.48
C GLY A 181 -14.52 10.65 0.03
N ARG A 182 -15.39 11.65 -0.18
CA ARG A 182 -15.83 12.09 -1.52
C ARG A 182 -14.66 12.58 -2.38
N ASP A 183 -13.63 13.15 -1.75
CA ASP A 183 -12.43 13.69 -2.39
C ASP A 183 -11.20 12.80 -2.20
N ALA A 184 -11.37 11.50 -1.95
CA ALA A 184 -10.26 10.54 -1.92
C ALA A 184 -9.61 10.30 -3.31
N HIS A 185 -9.75 11.26 -4.23
CA HIS A 185 -9.07 11.32 -5.51
C HIS A 185 -7.85 12.21 -5.32
N LEU A 186 -6.69 11.56 -5.12
CA LEU A 186 -5.33 12.11 -5.05
C LEU A 186 -5.17 13.65 -5.03
N THR A 187 -4.45 14.11 -4.01
CA THR A 187 -3.71 15.37 -4.04
C THR A 187 -2.94 15.51 -5.35
N GLN A 188 -3.37 16.47 -6.19
CA GLN A 188 -2.56 17.00 -7.27
C GLN A 188 -1.23 17.46 -6.66
N ALA A 189 -0.11 17.01 -7.23
CA ALA A 189 1.15 17.71 -7.02
C ALA A 189 0.95 19.15 -7.52
N ARG A 190 1.05 20.12 -6.61
CA ARG A 190 1.20 21.53 -6.98
C ARG A 190 2.58 21.75 -7.55
#